data_AF-A0A225WMU5-F1
#
_entry.id   AF-A0A225WMU5-F1
#
_cell.length_a   1.000
_cell.length_b   1.000
_cell.length_c   1.000
_cell.angle_alpha   90.00
_cell.angle_beta   90.00
_cell.angle_gamma   90.00
#
_symmetry.space_group_name_H-M   'P 1'
#
loop_
_entity.id
_entity.type
_entity.pdbx_description
1 polymer ?
#
loop_
_entity_poly.entity_id
_entity_poly.type
_entity_poly.pdbx_seq_one_letter_code
_entity_poly.pdbx_strand_id
1 'polypeptide(L)'
;QWYWPEEKNVYKLLTMSRRETRYQWSQKYAFFRKHFQAGTMSPEAWKTIDTAYDNIYNEQSRSLYDFWGPDQGEMSLAETQVNVGLFYLLWIAIIYAVTTPKAAQAASKLSFVALMALMALELTVRLTRYDPVITEMSPFTTPREFLLWGHRFFPILVFAMTSIKKVFYVDMDKHHQRVLVHMLEKNMETVEELRSLNEELLPESERKEIKKTK
;
A
#
# COMPACT_ATOMS: atom_id res chain seq x y z
N GLN A 1 -8.00 -1.97 -25.96
CA GLN A 1 -7.45 -0.72 -25.40
C GLN A 1 -7.85 -0.70 -23.94
N TRP A 2 -6.92 -0.93 -23.01
CA TRP A 2 -7.20 -1.01 -21.58
C TRP A 2 -7.69 0.37 -21.13
N TYR A 3 -8.99 0.51 -20.87
CA TYR A 3 -9.66 1.78 -20.64
C TYR A 3 -9.30 2.27 -19.25
N TRP A 4 -8.15 2.93 -19.14
CA TRP A 4 -7.91 3.82 -18.01
C TRP A 4 -8.86 5.00 -18.22
N PRO A 5 -9.75 5.33 -17.27
CA PRO A 5 -10.43 6.61 -17.34
C PRO A 5 -9.32 7.66 -17.32
N GLU A 6 -9.12 8.35 -18.45
CA GLU A 6 -8.31 9.54 -18.50
C GLU A 6 -9.04 10.57 -17.63
N GLU A 7 -8.72 10.60 -16.34
CA GLU A 7 -9.14 11.72 -15.51
C GLU A 7 -8.62 12.98 -16.20
N LYS A 8 -9.56 13.82 -16.61
CA LYS A 8 -9.27 15.04 -17.37
C LYS A 8 -8.58 16.03 -16.44
N ASN A 9 -7.26 15.89 -16.33
CA ASN A 9 -6.43 16.86 -15.67
C ASN A 9 -6.39 18.13 -16.51
N VAL A 10 -6.94 19.21 -15.97
CA VAL A 10 -7.05 20.51 -16.61
C VAL A 10 -5.66 21.08 -16.93
N TYR A 11 -4.68 20.89 -16.05
CA TYR A 11 -3.30 21.32 -16.27
C TYR A 11 -2.66 20.57 -17.43
N LYS A 12 -2.92 19.26 -17.56
CA LYS A 12 -2.43 18.46 -18.68
C LYS A 12 -3.13 18.83 -19.99
N LEU A 13 -4.44 19.04 -19.96
CA LEU A 13 -5.24 19.44 -21.12
C LEU A 13 -4.79 20.79 -21.68
N LEU A 14 -4.56 21.76 -20.80
CA LEU A 14 -4.15 23.11 -21.18
C LEU A 14 -2.64 23.23 -21.39
N THR A 15 -1.86 22.17 -21.12
CA THR A 15 -0.37 22.19 -21.10
C THR A 15 0.18 23.32 -20.20
N MET A 16 -0.47 23.54 -19.06
CA MET A 16 -0.15 24.58 -18.08
C MET A 16 0.39 23.94 -16.81
N SER A 17 1.45 24.51 -16.25
CA SER A 17 1.99 24.04 -14.96
C SER A 17 1.31 24.74 -13.79
N ARG A 18 1.17 24.05 -12.65
CA ARG A 18 0.63 24.63 -11.40
C ARG A 18 1.51 25.76 -10.85
N ARG A 19 2.79 25.82 -11.22
CA ARG A 19 3.75 26.86 -10.81
C ARG A 19 3.74 28.11 -11.70
N GLU A 20 3.14 28.03 -12.89
CA GLU A 20 3.12 29.15 -13.82
C GLU A 20 2.26 30.31 -13.30
N THR A 21 2.61 31.53 -13.71
CA THR A 21 1.86 32.73 -13.33
C THR A 21 0.57 32.84 -14.13
N ARG A 22 -0.44 33.54 -13.58
CA ARG A 22 -1.71 33.83 -14.30
C ARG A 22 -1.47 34.50 -15.65
N TYR A 23 -0.41 35.30 -15.76
CA TYR A 23 -0.01 35.93 -17.01
C TYR A 23 0.38 34.88 -18.07
N GLN A 24 1.25 33.92 -17.73
CA GLN A 24 1.64 32.84 -18.64
C GLN A 24 0.44 31.97 -19.04
N TRP A 25 -0.47 31.70 -18.10
CA TRP A 25 -1.73 31.00 -18.42
C TRP A 25 -2.60 31.79 -19.40
N SER A 26 -2.76 33.10 -19.21
CA SER A 26 -3.52 33.96 -20.12
C SER A 26 -2.93 34.00 -21.53
N GLN A 27 -1.60 33.98 -21.66
CA GLN A 27 -0.92 33.93 -22.95
C GLN A 27 -1.21 32.62 -23.69
N LYS A 28 -1.12 31.49 -22.99
CA LYS A 28 -1.44 30.16 -23.54
C LYS A 28 -2.91 30.03 -23.91
N TYR A 29 -3.83 30.56 -23.08
CA TYR A 29 -5.25 30.61 -23.41
C TYR A 29 -5.53 31.48 -24.66
N ALA A 30 -4.89 32.65 -24.76
CA ALA A 30 -5.00 33.51 -25.94
C ALA A 30 -4.48 32.82 -27.22
N PHE A 31 -3.45 31.97 -27.10
CA PHE A 31 -2.97 31.13 -28.20
C PHE A 31 -4.06 30.14 -28.66
N PHE A 32 -4.69 29.40 -27.74
CA PHE A 32 -5.80 28.51 -28.09
C PHE A 32 -6.98 29.26 -28.73
N ARG A 33 -7.31 30.46 -28.24
CA ARG A 33 -8.37 31.30 -28.80
C ARG A 33 -8.09 31.70 -30.24
N LYS A 34 -6.85 32.04 -30.58
CA LYS A 34 -6.44 32.34 -31.97
C LYS A 34 -6.59 31.13 -32.88
N HIS A 35 -6.23 29.94 -32.40
CA HIS A 35 -6.40 28.68 -33.15
C HIS A 35 -7.87 28.37 -33.45
N PHE A 36 -8.75 28.60 -32.50
CA PHE A 36 -10.19 28.48 -32.70
C PHE A 36 -10.71 29.50 -33.72
N GLN A 37 -10.32 30.77 -33.62
CA GLN A 37 -10.68 31.81 -34.58
C GLN A 37 -10.19 31.52 -36.02
N ALA A 38 -9.04 30.84 -36.14
CA ALA A 38 -8.50 30.40 -37.42
C ALA A 38 -9.20 29.15 -38.00
N GLY A 39 -10.20 28.58 -37.31
CA GLY A 39 -10.94 27.40 -37.77
C GLY A 39 -10.17 26.09 -37.65
N THR A 40 -9.02 26.08 -36.97
CA THR A 40 -8.16 24.89 -36.84
C THR A 40 -8.61 23.92 -35.73
N MET A 41 -9.64 24.28 -34.96
CA MET A 41 -10.12 23.53 -33.80
C MET A 41 -11.64 23.38 -33.84
N SER A 42 -12.16 22.21 -33.45
CA SER A 42 -13.60 21.98 -33.37
C SER A 42 -14.25 22.78 -32.23
N PRO A 43 -15.54 23.16 -32.35
CA PRO A 43 -16.25 23.88 -31.29
C PRO A 43 -16.31 23.11 -29.97
N GLU A 44 -16.36 21.77 -30.03
CA GLU A 44 -16.38 20.90 -28.83
C GLU A 44 -15.03 20.92 -28.09
N ALA A 45 -13.93 20.89 -28.84
CA ALA A 45 -12.59 21.00 -28.26
C ALA A 45 -12.37 22.37 -27.62
N TRP A 46 -12.84 23.43 -28.29
CA TRP A 46 -12.81 24.79 -27.74
C TRP A 46 -13.62 24.88 -26.43
N LYS A 47 -14.87 24.40 -26.41
CA LYS A 47 -15.70 24.40 -25.20
C LYS A 47 -15.01 23.71 -24.02
N THR A 48 -14.32 22.60 -24.29
CA THR A 48 -13.58 21.85 -23.26
C THR A 48 -12.42 22.66 -22.71
N ILE A 49 -11.64 23.33 -23.57
CA ILE A 49 -10.53 24.21 -23.18
C ILE A 49 -11.03 25.43 -22.40
N ASP A 50 -12.12 26.03 -22.85
CA ASP A 50 -12.73 27.22 -22.26
C ASP A 50 -13.22 26.93 -20.84
N THR A 51 -13.99 25.85 -20.69
CA THR A 51 -14.49 25.38 -19.38
C THR A 51 -13.33 25.02 -18.45
N ALA A 52 -12.28 24.39 -18.99
CA ALA A 52 -11.11 24.02 -18.21
C ALA A 52 -10.35 25.25 -17.71
N TYR A 53 -10.21 26.29 -18.53
CA TYR A 53 -9.56 27.54 -18.15
C TYR A 53 -10.34 28.28 -17.06
N ASP A 54 -11.66 28.38 -17.19
CA ASP A 54 -12.53 28.99 -16.20
C ASP A 54 -12.39 28.34 -14.81
N ASN A 55 -12.30 27.00 -14.78
CA ASN A 55 -12.13 26.24 -13.54
C ASN A 55 -10.83 26.57 -12.79
N ILE A 56 -9.72 26.86 -13.49
CA ILE A 56 -8.42 27.15 -12.87
C ILE A 56 -8.13 28.65 -12.70
N TYR A 57 -8.84 29.52 -13.42
CA TYR A 57 -8.57 30.96 -13.42
C TYR A 57 -8.89 31.60 -12.05
N ASN A 58 -10.01 31.20 -11.44
CA ASN A 58 -10.37 31.63 -10.09
C ASN A 58 -9.60 30.81 -9.04
N GLU A 59 -9.04 31.49 -8.05
CA GLU A 59 -8.22 30.89 -7.00
C GLU A 59 -9.01 29.93 -6.10
N GLN A 60 -10.27 30.27 -5.82
CA GLN A 60 -11.14 29.44 -5.00
C GLN A 60 -11.52 28.15 -5.74
N SER A 61 -11.97 28.25 -7.00
CA SER A 61 -12.31 27.07 -7.80
C SER A 61 -11.08 26.20 -8.09
N ARG A 62 -9.91 26.82 -8.27
CA ARG A 62 -8.65 26.11 -8.43
C ARG A 62 -8.27 25.31 -7.20
N SER A 63 -8.39 25.89 -6.00
CA SER A 63 -8.14 25.15 -4.76
C SER A 63 -9.08 23.95 -4.65
N LEU A 64 -10.36 24.13 -4.94
CA LEU A 64 -11.33 23.04 -4.92
C LEU A 64 -11.01 21.96 -5.95
N TYR A 65 -10.63 22.36 -7.15
CA TYR A 65 -10.21 21.46 -8.20
C TYR A 65 -8.97 20.63 -7.81
N ASP A 66 -7.93 21.27 -7.26
CA ASP A 66 -6.67 20.61 -6.90
C ASP A 66 -6.87 19.53 -5.82
N PHE A 67 -7.80 19.73 -4.88
CA PHE A 67 -8.08 18.79 -3.78
C PHE A 67 -9.20 17.79 -4.08
N TRP A 68 -10.24 18.18 -4.82
CA TRP A 68 -11.46 17.39 -5.00
C TRP A 68 -11.71 16.94 -6.44
N GLY A 69 -11.25 17.69 -7.44
CA GLY A 69 -11.32 17.33 -8.87
C GLY A 69 -12.43 18.04 -9.68
N PRO A 70 -12.64 17.66 -10.95
CA PRO A 70 -13.43 18.42 -11.94
C PRO A 70 -14.95 18.50 -11.69
N ASP A 71 -15.54 17.61 -10.89
CA ASP A 71 -16.99 17.52 -10.69
C ASP A 71 -17.42 17.57 -9.21
N GLN A 72 -16.49 17.90 -8.32
CA GLN A 72 -16.73 17.86 -6.88
C GLN A 72 -16.77 19.30 -6.34
N GLY A 73 -17.97 19.76 -5.95
CA GLY A 73 -18.07 20.85 -4.98
C GLY A 73 -17.38 20.45 -3.66
N GLU A 74 -17.23 21.37 -2.70
CA GLU A 74 -16.68 21.01 -1.37
C GLU A 74 -17.45 19.81 -0.81
N MET A 75 -16.82 18.64 -0.83
CA MET A 75 -17.40 17.43 -0.28
C MET A 75 -17.56 17.66 1.22
N SER A 76 -18.74 17.34 1.76
CA SER A 76 -18.97 17.55 3.19
C SER A 76 -17.94 16.74 3.99
N LEU A 77 -17.55 17.24 5.17
CA LEU A 77 -16.63 16.52 6.06
C LEU A 77 -17.14 15.11 6.37
N ALA A 78 -18.46 14.95 6.51
CA ALA A 78 -19.09 13.64 6.75
C ALA A 78 -18.92 12.69 5.56
N GLU A 79 -19.17 13.17 4.34
CA GLU A 79 -19.02 12.37 3.11
C GLU A 79 -17.55 11.98 2.89
N THR A 80 -16.63 12.90 3.19
CA THR A 80 -15.19 12.64 3.15
C THR A 80 -14.77 11.58 4.14
N GLN A 81 -15.24 11.67 5.39
CA GLN A 81 -14.94 10.68 6.44
C GLN A 81 -15.48 9.29 6.08
N VAL A 82 -16.68 9.21 5.51
CA VAL A 82 -17.27 7.94 5.07
C VAL A 82 -16.46 7.34 3.93
N ASN A 83 -16.11 8.12 2.90
CA ASN A 83 -15.35 7.62 1.76
C ASN A 83 -13.94 7.14 2.14
N VAL A 84 -13.23 7.96 2.92
CA VAL A 84 -11.90 7.61 3.45
C VAL A 84 -12.03 6.38 4.35
N GLY A 85 -12.92 6.43 5.34
CA GLY A 85 -13.11 5.34 6.31
C GLY A 85 -13.46 4.00 5.66
N LEU A 86 -14.35 4.00 4.67
CA LEU A 86 -14.76 2.79 3.96
C LEU A 86 -13.58 2.14 3.21
N PHE A 87 -12.75 2.93 2.53
CA PHE A 87 -11.56 2.42 1.85
C PHE A 87 -10.60 1.73 2.83
N TYR A 88 -10.24 2.40 3.93
CA TYR A 88 -9.28 1.86 4.89
C TYR A 88 -9.83 0.65 5.66
N LEU A 89 -11.11 0.66 6.05
CA LEU A 89 -11.76 -0.49 6.71
C LEU A 89 -11.80 -1.71 5.79
N LEU A 90 -12.15 -1.52 4.52
CA LEU A 90 -12.18 -2.60 3.54
C LEU A 90 -10.78 -3.18 3.32
N TRP A 91 -9.74 -2.33 3.24
CA TRP A 91 -8.37 -2.81 3.13
C TRP A 91 -7.84 -3.49 4.39
N ILE A 92 -8.26 -3.07 5.59
CA ILE A 92 -7.95 -3.80 6.83
C ILE A 92 -8.49 -5.24 6.75
N ALA A 93 -9.73 -5.41 6.30
CA ALA A 93 -10.34 -6.73 6.15
C ALA A 93 -9.62 -7.59 5.10
N ILE A 94 -9.24 -7.00 3.95
CA ILE A 94 -8.49 -7.70 2.91
C ILE A 94 -7.10 -8.11 3.41
N ILE A 95 -6.36 -7.20 4.05
CA ILE A 95 -5.03 -7.50 4.60
C ILE A 95 -5.14 -8.63 5.61
N TYR A 96 -6.13 -8.57 6.51
CA TYR A 96 -6.39 -9.65 7.47
C TYR A 96 -6.62 -11.00 6.76
N ALA A 97 -7.50 -11.04 5.76
CA ALA A 97 -7.79 -12.26 5.01
C ALA A 97 -6.55 -12.82 4.28
N VAL A 98 -5.78 -11.97 3.60
CA VAL A 98 -4.60 -12.39 2.82
C VAL A 98 -3.41 -12.80 3.71
N THR A 99 -3.35 -12.28 4.94
CA THR A 99 -2.27 -12.54 5.90
C THR A 99 -2.64 -13.52 7.02
N THR A 100 -3.85 -14.07 7.01
CA THR A 100 -4.29 -15.15 7.90
C THR A 100 -3.36 -16.37 7.89
N PRO A 101 -2.80 -16.82 6.74
CA PRO A 101 -1.86 -17.93 6.73
C PRO A 101 -0.59 -17.59 7.53
N LYS A 102 -0.11 -18.51 8.40
CA LYS A 102 1.13 -18.34 9.18
C LYS A 102 2.31 -17.86 8.34
N ALA A 103 2.41 -18.36 7.10
CA ALA A 103 3.45 -17.98 6.15
C ALA A 103 3.47 -16.49 5.77
N ALA A 104 2.31 -15.83 5.81
CA ALA A 104 2.12 -14.43 5.43
C ALA A 104 1.89 -13.51 6.64
N GLN A 105 1.84 -14.05 7.86
CA GLN A 105 1.52 -13.27 9.06
C GLN A 105 2.57 -12.19 9.33
N ALA A 106 3.84 -12.42 9.01
CA ALA A 106 4.89 -11.40 9.12
C ALA A 106 4.69 -10.23 8.13
N ALA A 107 4.02 -10.45 6.99
CA ALA A 107 3.70 -9.39 6.04
C ALA A 107 2.60 -8.46 6.56
N SER A 108 1.69 -8.95 7.41
CA SER A 108 0.59 -8.16 7.97
C SER A 108 1.06 -6.86 8.62
N LYS A 109 2.12 -6.93 9.45
CA LYS A 109 2.67 -5.77 10.16
C LYS A 109 3.12 -4.68 9.19
N LEU A 110 3.84 -5.05 8.14
CA LEU A 110 4.33 -4.11 7.13
C LEU A 110 3.18 -3.54 6.29
N SER A 111 2.21 -4.37 5.92
CA SER A 111 1.02 -3.93 5.18
C SER A 111 0.16 -2.97 6.00
N PHE A 112 -0.03 -3.21 7.30
CA PHE A 112 -0.74 -2.28 8.19
C PHE A 112 0.01 -0.98 8.42
N VAL A 113 1.35 -1.02 8.60
CA VAL A 113 2.16 0.20 8.70
C VAL A 113 2.05 1.04 7.43
N ALA A 114 2.14 0.41 6.25
CA ALA A 114 1.97 1.10 4.97
C ALA A 114 0.55 1.69 4.82
N LEU A 115 -0.49 0.96 5.24
CA LEU A 115 -1.87 1.43 5.21
C LEU A 115 -2.06 2.65 6.14
N MET A 116 -1.52 2.59 7.36
CA MET A 116 -1.57 3.69 8.32
C MET A 116 -0.83 4.93 7.83
N ALA A 117 0.32 4.75 7.17
CA ALA A 117 1.08 5.84 6.57
C ALA A 117 0.29 6.51 5.44
N LEU A 118 -0.36 5.72 4.57
CA LEU A 118 -1.21 6.26 3.49
C LEU A 118 -2.42 7.00 4.05
N MET A 119 -3.05 6.48 5.10
CA MET A 119 -4.16 7.13 5.81
C MET A 119 -3.72 8.46 6.43
N ALA A 120 -2.57 8.49 7.09
CA ALA A 120 -2.03 9.71 7.68
C ALA A 120 -1.73 10.77 6.61
N LEU A 121 -1.16 10.38 5.48
CA LEU A 121 -0.95 11.28 4.33
C LEU A 121 -2.27 11.80 3.76
N GLU A 122 -3.27 10.93 3.61
CA GLU A 122 -4.57 11.36 3.09
C GLU A 122 -5.30 12.31 4.04
N LEU A 123 -5.24 12.06 5.35
CA LEU A 123 -5.81 12.92 6.36
C LEU A 123 -5.10 14.27 6.40
N THR A 124 -3.77 14.33 6.31
CA THR A 124 -3.04 15.61 6.26
C THR A 124 -3.40 16.39 5.00
N VAL A 125 -3.35 15.76 3.82
CA VAL A 125 -3.69 16.43 2.56
C VAL A 125 -5.12 16.97 2.55
N ARG A 126 -6.10 16.19 3.05
CA ARG A 126 -7.52 16.61 3.03
C ARG A 126 -7.88 17.59 4.15
N LEU A 127 -7.32 17.45 5.36
CA LEU A 127 -7.67 18.31 6.50
C LEU A 127 -6.85 19.59 6.56
N THR A 128 -5.54 19.52 6.31
CA THR A 128 -4.66 20.70 6.39
C THR A 128 -4.46 21.38 5.05
N ARG A 129 -5.07 20.85 3.96
CA ARG A 129 -4.89 21.33 2.57
C ARG A 129 -3.40 21.44 2.22
N TYR A 130 -2.58 20.53 2.76
CA TYR A 130 -1.16 20.47 2.46
C TYR A 130 -0.94 19.90 1.06
N ASP A 131 -0.05 20.51 0.28
CA ASP A 131 0.37 19.99 -1.02
C ASP A 131 1.60 19.07 -0.82
N PRO A 132 1.44 17.73 -0.91
CA PRO A 132 2.53 16.80 -0.71
C PRO A 132 3.38 16.63 -1.98
N VAL A 133 2.94 17.19 -3.11
CA VAL A 133 3.59 16.98 -4.40
C VAL A 133 4.83 17.85 -4.47
N ILE A 134 5.98 17.22 -4.69
CA ILE A 134 7.20 17.92 -5.05
C ILE A 134 6.97 18.51 -6.45
N THR A 135 6.55 19.78 -6.48
CA THR A 135 6.20 20.52 -7.70
C THR A 135 7.34 20.62 -8.72
N GLU A 136 8.56 20.25 -8.34
CA GLU A 136 9.72 20.13 -9.25
C GLU A 136 9.73 18.84 -10.06
N MET A 137 9.24 17.73 -9.52
CA MET A 137 9.22 16.44 -10.22
C MET A 137 7.96 16.26 -11.07
N SER A 138 6.81 16.79 -10.64
CA SER A 138 5.53 16.63 -11.35
C SER A 138 4.70 17.92 -11.37
N PRO A 139 5.01 18.86 -12.26
CA PRO A 139 4.38 20.19 -12.29
C PRO A 139 2.89 20.19 -12.68
N PHE A 140 2.40 19.07 -13.24
CA PHE A 140 1.01 18.90 -13.68
C PHE A 140 0.16 18.10 -12.67
N THR A 141 0.79 17.41 -11.71
CA THR A 141 0.07 16.49 -10.81
C THR A 141 -0.61 17.26 -9.69
N THR A 142 -1.88 16.95 -9.46
CA THR A 142 -2.65 17.49 -8.33
C THR A 142 -2.42 16.64 -7.07
N PRO A 143 -2.58 17.20 -5.86
CA PRO A 143 -2.55 16.44 -4.61
C PRO A 143 -3.51 15.24 -4.63
N ARG A 144 -4.71 15.42 -5.21
CA ARG A 144 -5.69 14.36 -5.42
C ARG A 144 -5.14 13.21 -6.27
N GLU A 145 -4.52 13.53 -7.41
CA GLU A 145 -3.93 12.51 -8.28
C GLU A 145 -2.83 11.73 -7.55
N PHE A 146 -1.99 12.41 -6.78
CA PHE A 146 -0.96 11.75 -5.97
C PHE A 146 -1.58 10.74 -4.98
N LEU A 147 -2.66 11.11 -4.29
CA LEU A 147 -3.38 10.20 -3.40
C LEU A 147 -4.01 9.02 -4.16
N LEU A 148 -4.63 9.27 -5.32
CA LEU A 148 -5.18 8.22 -6.18
C LEU A 148 -4.11 7.22 -6.65
N TRP A 149 -2.92 7.73 -7.03
CA TRP A 149 -1.77 6.89 -7.32
C TRP A 149 -1.38 6.06 -6.10
N GLY A 150 -1.33 6.66 -4.91
CA GLY A 150 -1.11 5.96 -3.64
C GLY A 150 -2.10 4.81 -3.41
N HIS A 151 -3.40 5.07 -3.54
CA HIS A 151 -4.46 4.05 -3.43
C HIS A 151 -4.33 2.94 -4.48
N ARG A 152 -3.84 3.27 -5.67
CA ARG A 152 -3.66 2.30 -6.76
C ARG A 152 -2.40 1.44 -6.60
N PHE A 153 -1.32 2.00 -6.06
CA PHE A 153 -0.09 1.27 -5.76
C PHE A 153 -0.21 0.43 -4.49
N PHE A 154 -1.02 0.84 -3.52
CA PHE A 154 -1.18 0.14 -2.26
C PHE A 154 -1.55 -1.36 -2.41
N PRO A 155 -2.58 -1.75 -3.20
CA PRO A 155 -2.89 -3.16 -3.47
C PRO A 155 -1.68 -3.94 -3.97
N ILE A 156 -0.96 -3.37 -4.93
CA ILE A 156 0.19 -4.00 -5.59
C ILE A 156 1.30 -4.24 -4.57
N LEU A 157 1.56 -3.25 -3.70
CA LEU A 157 2.53 -3.36 -2.61
C LEU A 157 2.13 -4.46 -1.62
N VAL A 158 0.87 -4.52 -1.19
CA VAL A 158 0.39 -5.56 -0.25
C VAL A 158 0.55 -6.95 -0.86
N PHE A 159 0.16 -7.14 -2.12
CA PHE A 159 0.30 -8.43 -2.80
C PHE A 159 1.76 -8.82 -3.05
N ALA A 160 2.63 -7.85 -3.40
CA ALA A 160 4.05 -8.10 -3.54
C ALA A 160 4.69 -8.51 -2.21
N MET A 161 4.42 -7.78 -1.13
CA MET A 161 4.96 -8.05 0.20
C MET A 161 4.50 -9.42 0.74
N THR A 162 3.22 -9.75 0.57
CA THR A 162 2.68 -11.05 0.96
C THR A 162 3.26 -12.18 0.12
N SER A 163 3.46 -11.97 -1.18
CA SER A 163 4.10 -12.97 -2.06
C SER A 163 5.56 -13.22 -1.68
N ILE A 164 6.35 -12.17 -1.47
CA ILE A 164 7.75 -12.27 -1.03
C ILE A 164 7.83 -13.03 0.30
N LYS A 165 7.02 -12.66 1.29
CA LYS A 165 7.06 -13.33 2.60
C LYS A 165 6.59 -14.77 2.54
N LYS A 166 5.63 -15.12 1.68
CA LYS A 166 5.22 -16.51 1.45
C LYS A 166 6.34 -17.35 0.82
N VAL A 167 7.06 -16.82 -0.17
CA VAL A 167 8.14 -17.54 -0.86
C VAL A 167 9.33 -17.80 0.07
N PHE A 168 9.70 -16.83 0.90
CA PHE A 168 10.81 -16.95 1.86
C PHE A 168 10.40 -17.45 3.24
N TYR A 169 9.19 -18.00 3.38
CA TYR A 169 8.72 -18.47 4.67
C TYR A 169 9.44 -19.76 5.08
N VAL A 170 10.16 -19.70 6.20
CA VAL A 170 10.69 -20.87 6.90
C VAL A 170 9.89 -21.09 8.17
N ASP A 171 9.26 -22.25 8.27
CA ASP A 171 8.49 -22.66 9.44
C ASP A 171 9.43 -23.03 10.59
N MET A 172 9.74 -22.04 11.42
CA MET A 172 10.59 -22.20 12.61
C MET A 172 9.93 -23.08 13.67
N ASP A 173 8.60 -23.07 13.80
CA ASP A 173 7.89 -23.91 14.78
C ASP A 173 8.09 -25.39 14.42
N LYS A 174 7.88 -25.72 13.14
CA LYS A 174 8.11 -27.08 12.63
C LYS A 174 9.58 -27.48 12.69
N HIS A 175 10.50 -26.53 12.60
CA HIS A 175 11.93 -26.80 12.78
C HIS A 175 12.25 -27.11 14.26
N HIS A 176 11.79 -26.28 15.20
CA HIS A 176 11.99 -26.50 16.63
C HIS A 176 11.38 -27.82 17.10
N GLN A 177 10.17 -28.14 16.63
CA GLN A 177 9.52 -29.40 16.96
C GLN A 177 10.33 -30.61 16.47
N ARG A 178 10.89 -30.53 15.24
CA ARG A 178 11.79 -31.58 14.73
C ARG A 178 13.05 -31.73 15.57
N VAL A 179 13.66 -30.62 16.00
CA VAL A 179 14.84 -30.64 16.86
C VAL A 179 14.52 -31.24 18.23
N LEU A 180 13.38 -30.88 18.83
CA LEU A 180 12.95 -31.40 20.13
C LEU A 180 12.69 -32.91 20.08
N VAL A 181 12.04 -33.40 19.03
CA VAL A 181 11.82 -34.85 18.83
C VAL A 181 13.15 -35.57 18.69
N HIS A 182 14.08 -35.03 17.88
CA HIS A 182 15.40 -35.64 17.71
C HIS A 182 16.23 -35.64 19.01
N MET A 183 16.15 -34.57 19.81
CA MET A 183 16.79 -34.51 21.13
C MET A 183 16.19 -35.53 22.11
N LEU A 184 14.87 -35.72 22.08
CA LEU A 184 14.20 -36.71 22.93
C LEU A 184 14.65 -38.13 22.56
N GLU A 185 14.69 -38.45 21.27
CA GLU A 185 15.15 -39.73 20.75
C GLU A 185 16.60 -40.03 21.17
N LYS A 186 17.50 -39.05 21.00
CA LYS A 186 18.90 -39.17 21.43
C LYS A 186 19.07 -39.32 22.94
N ASN A 187 18.25 -38.62 23.72
CA ASN A 187 18.25 -38.77 25.18
C ASN A 187 17.77 -40.16 25.61
N MET A 188 16.77 -40.73 24.93
CA MET A 188 16.31 -42.09 25.20
C MET A 188 17.40 -43.13 24.90
N GLU A 189 18.05 -43.02 23.74
CA GLU A 189 19.20 -43.88 23.37
C GLU A 189 20.32 -43.79 24.42
N THR A 190 20.67 -42.57 24.85
CA THR A 190 21.73 -42.35 25.85
C THR A 190 21.37 -42.98 27.21
N VAL A 191 20.09 -42.92 27.61
CA VAL A 191 19.62 -43.54 28.86
C VAL A 191 19.67 -45.07 28.77
N GLU A 192 19.34 -45.65 27.61
CA GLU A 192 19.48 -47.10 27.38
C GLU A 192 20.94 -47.54 27.41
N GLU A 193 21.84 -46.80 26.78
CA GLU A 193 23.28 -47.05 26.83
C GLU A 193 23.81 -46.98 28.27
N LEU A 194 23.44 -45.94 29.03
CA LEU A 194 23.82 -45.80 30.44
C LEU A 194 23.27 -46.94 31.31
N ARG A 195 22.04 -47.41 31.05
CA ARG A 195 21.47 -48.57 31.75
C ARG A 195 22.27 -49.84 31.44
N SER A 196 22.64 -50.06 30.18
CA SER A 196 23.44 -51.23 29.77
C SER A 196 24.84 -51.21 30.39
N LEU A 197 25.51 -50.06 30.40
CA LEU A 197 26.80 -49.85 31.05
C LEU A 197 26.71 -50.08 32.57
N ASN A 198 25.66 -49.58 33.21
CA ASN A 198 25.45 -49.79 34.64
C ASN A 198 25.25 -51.28 34.98
N GLU A 199 24.48 -52.00 34.16
CA GLU A 199 24.35 -53.47 34.29
C GLU A 199 25.68 -54.22 34.09
N GLU A 200 26.53 -53.71 33.20
CA GLU A 200 27.84 -54.30 32.91
C GLU A 200 28.91 -53.97 33.97
N LEU A 201 28.77 -52.85 34.69
CA LEU A 201 29.64 -52.42 35.79
C LEU A 201 29.24 -53.00 37.16
N LEU A 202 28.06 -53.61 37.30
CA LEU A 202 27.65 -54.28 38.54
C LEU A 202 28.63 -55.42 38.91
N PRO A 203 29.15 -55.45 40.14
CA PRO A 203 30.08 -56.49 40.59
C PRO A 203 29.43 -57.89 40.51
N GLU A 204 30.23 -58.92 40.18
CA GLU A 204 29.73 -60.30 39.97
C GLU A 204 28.91 -60.88 41.13
N SER A 205 29.10 -60.36 42.35
CA SER A 205 28.34 -60.74 43.55
C SER A 205 26.86 -60.36 43.48
N GLU A 206 26.51 -59.20 42.94
CA GLU A 206 25.11 -58.72 42.82
C GLU A 206 24.42 -59.27 41.57
N ARG A 207 25.20 -59.53 40.50
CA ARG A 207 24.70 -60.15 39.26
C ARG A 207 24.13 -61.57 39.49
N LYS A 208 24.63 -62.28 40.51
CA LYS A 208 24.16 -63.62 40.91
C LYS A 208 22.92 -63.59 41.81
N GLU A 209 22.68 -62.51 42.57
CA GLU A 209 21.47 -62.37 43.38
C GLU A 209 20.24 -62.04 42.53
N ILE A 210 20.35 -61.11 41.57
CA ILE A 210 19.21 -60.72 40.71
C ILE A 210 18.72 -61.89 39.83
N LYS A 211 19.61 -62.79 39.41
CA LYS A 211 19.23 -64.01 38.66
C LYS A 211 18.58 -65.11 39.50
N LYS A 212 18.67 -65.05 40.84
CA LYS A 212 18.01 -66.00 41.75
C LYS A 212 16.59 -65.59 42.13
N THR A 213 16.22 -64.32 41.92
CA THR A 213 14.93 -63.74 42.32
C THR A 213 13.94 -63.56 41.16
N LYS A 214 14.38 -63.77 39.91
CA LYS A 214 13.52 -63.96 38.74
C LYS A 214 13.30 -65.44 38.49
#